data_AF-A0A6G3T7S5-F1
#
_entry.id   AF-A0A6G3T7S5-F1
#
_cell.length_a   1.000
_cell.length_b   1.000
_cell.length_c   1.000
_cell.angle_alpha   90.00
_cell.angle_beta   90.00
_cell.angle_gamma   90.00
#
_symmetry.space_group_name_H-M   'P 1'
#
loop_
_entity.id
_entity.type
_entity.pdbx_description
1 polymer ?
#
loop_
_entity_poly.entity_id
_entity_poly.type
_entity_poly.pdbx_seq_one_letter_code
_entity_poly.pdbx_strand_id
1 'polypeptide(L)'
;RQALLELAVRRLADREARVLALHEMPDPRAGLDALVDALALATHRALTRNRALTLARYELALEATRRPELRAHFDAAGARFREQLGALVTAMGSADPARHVLTLVAWADGLMFSCVAGTFHAEVPGPEEVRSGLRELLAGMLGGMPDR
;
A
#
# COMPACT_ATOMS: atom_id res chain seq x y z
N ARG A 1 13.32 -24.09 -10.53
CA ARG A 1 12.48 -23.53 -9.44
C ARG A 1 12.54 -22.00 -9.39
N GLN A 2 13.73 -21.37 -9.45
CA GLN A 2 13.90 -19.91 -9.43
C GLN A 2 13.03 -19.17 -10.46
N ALA A 3 13.09 -19.55 -11.74
CA ALA A 3 12.31 -18.91 -12.80
C ALA A 3 10.78 -18.94 -12.57
N LEU A 4 10.26 -19.95 -11.88
CA LEU A 4 8.83 -20.02 -11.53
C LEU A 4 8.47 -19.01 -10.43
N LEU A 5 9.36 -18.79 -9.45
CA LEU A 5 9.16 -17.79 -8.40
C LEU A 5 9.24 -16.38 -8.97
N GLU A 6 10.18 -16.12 -9.88
CA GLU A 6 10.28 -14.84 -10.57
C GLU A 6 9.01 -14.54 -11.39
N LEU A 7 8.52 -15.54 -12.13
CA LEU A 7 7.26 -15.42 -12.86
C LEU A 7 6.08 -15.18 -11.91
N ALA A 8 6.05 -15.85 -10.75
CA ALA A 8 5.02 -15.65 -9.73
C ALA A 8 5.04 -14.23 -9.16
N VAL A 9 6.23 -13.66 -8.89
CA VAL A 9 6.37 -12.27 -8.42
C VAL A 9 5.87 -11.27 -9.47
N ARG A 10 6.25 -11.46 -10.75
CA ARG A 10 5.76 -10.58 -11.83
C ARG A 10 4.23 -10.66 -11.97
N ARG A 11 3.68 -11.87 -11.93
CA ARG A 11 2.22 -12.08 -12.00
C ARG A 11 1.50 -11.53 -10.77
N LEU A 12 2.10 -11.61 -9.59
CA LEU A 12 1.59 -10.97 -8.38
C LEU A 12 1.52 -9.46 -8.59
N ALA A 13 2.61 -8.83 -9.01
CA ALA A 13 2.70 -7.39 -9.24
C ALA A 13 1.65 -6.89 -10.25
N ASP A 14 1.46 -7.62 -11.35
CA ASP A 14 0.44 -7.28 -12.36
C ASP A 14 -0.98 -7.35 -11.78
N ARG A 15 -1.24 -8.32 -10.90
CA ARG A 15 -2.55 -8.45 -10.24
C ARG A 15 -2.74 -7.37 -9.19
N GLU A 16 -1.73 -7.08 -8.37
CA GLU A 16 -1.79 -6.00 -7.38
C GLU A 16 -2.02 -4.65 -8.04
N ALA A 17 -1.33 -4.34 -9.14
CA ALA A 17 -1.52 -3.09 -9.88
C ALA A 17 -2.96 -2.91 -10.41
N ARG A 18 -3.61 -4.00 -10.83
CA ARG A 18 -5.02 -4.00 -11.23
C ARG A 18 -5.97 -3.80 -10.05
N VAL A 19 -5.68 -4.43 -8.91
CA VAL A 19 -6.50 -4.34 -7.68
C VAL A 19 -6.42 -2.96 -7.04
N LEU A 20 -5.21 -2.43 -6.94
CA LEU A 20 -4.93 -1.08 -6.46
C LEU A 20 -5.38 0.00 -7.45
N ALA A 21 -5.76 -0.42 -8.68
CA ALA A 21 -6.12 0.45 -9.77
C ALA A 21 -5.18 1.67 -9.87
N LEU A 22 -3.87 1.43 -9.90
CA LEU A 22 -2.86 2.50 -9.82
C LEU A 22 -2.96 3.57 -10.93
N HIS A 23 -3.69 3.26 -12.00
CA HIS A 23 -4.02 4.18 -13.09
C HIS A 23 -5.23 5.09 -12.78
N GLU A 24 -6.05 4.71 -11.81
CA GLU A 24 -7.19 5.47 -11.27
C GLU A 24 -6.80 6.29 -10.04
N MET A 25 -5.52 6.26 -9.62
CA MET A 25 -5.05 7.11 -8.54
C MET A 25 -5.30 8.58 -8.90
N PRO A 26 -5.91 9.36 -7.98
CA PRO A 26 -6.24 10.75 -8.24
C PRO A 26 -4.98 11.55 -8.54
N ASP A 27 -5.14 12.60 -9.35
CA ASP A 27 -4.10 13.61 -9.53
C ASP A 27 -3.68 14.11 -8.13
N PRO A 28 -2.37 14.15 -7.80
CA PRO A 28 -1.89 14.77 -6.56
C PRO A 28 -2.47 16.16 -6.28
N ARG A 29 -2.87 16.90 -7.33
CA ARG A 29 -3.50 18.22 -7.25
C ARG A 29 -4.97 18.19 -6.85
N ALA A 30 -5.62 17.02 -6.87
CA ALA A 30 -7.02 16.85 -6.46
C ALA A 30 -7.23 17.00 -4.94
N GLY A 31 -6.15 17.13 -4.17
CA GLY A 31 -6.19 17.40 -2.73
C GLY A 31 -6.19 16.15 -1.86
N LEU A 32 -6.10 16.39 -0.54
CA LEU A 32 -5.92 15.36 0.48
C LEU A 32 -7.09 14.36 0.52
N ASP A 33 -8.34 14.83 0.47
CA ASP A 33 -9.51 13.94 0.58
C ASP A 33 -9.61 12.95 -0.58
N ALA A 34 -9.32 13.38 -1.81
CA ALA A 34 -9.32 12.49 -2.96
C ALA A 34 -8.27 11.37 -2.80
N LEU A 35 -7.08 11.72 -2.29
CA LEU A 35 -6.03 10.74 -2.01
C LEU A 35 -6.46 9.75 -0.93
N VAL A 36 -7.04 10.24 0.17
CA VAL A 36 -7.54 9.40 1.26
C VAL A 36 -8.57 8.42 0.71
N ASP A 37 -9.52 8.90 -0.11
CA ASP A 37 -10.55 8.06 -0.72
C ASP A 37 -9.96 6.95 -1.59
N ALA A 38 -8.99 7.30 -2.43
CA ALA A 38 -8.36 6.33 -3.32
C ALA A 38 -7.58 5.26 -2.56
N LEU A 39 -6.78 5.65 -1.58
CA LEU A 39 -5.98 4.74 -0.76
C LEU A 39 -6.86 3.89 0.18
N ALA A 40 -7.94 4.46 0.73
CA ALA A 40 -8.89 3.72 1.55
C ALA A 40 -9.62 2.66 0.71
N LEU A 41 -10.07 3.02 -0.49
CA LEU A 41 -10.69 2.09 -1.42
C LEU A 41 -9.74 0.97 -1.84
N ALA A 42 -8.49 1.31 -2.16
CA ALA A 42 -7.46 0.34 -2.53
C ALA A 42 -7.18 -0.66 -1.39
N THR A 43 -6.99 -0.15 -0.17
CA THR A 43 -6.78 -0.96 1.04
C THR A 43 -7.99 -1.86 1.32
N HIS A 44 -9.21 -1.33 1.27
CA HIS A 44 -10.42 -2.12 1.48
C HIS A 44 -10.62 -3.22 0.42
N ARG A 45 -10.31 -2.94 -0.86
CA ARG A 45 -10.34 -3.94 -1.94
C ARG A 45 -9.30 -5.05 -1.73
N ALA A 46 -8.12 -4.71 -1.20
CA ALA A 46 -7.09 -5.68 -0.86
C ALA A 46 -7.54 -6.60 0.28
N LEU A 47 -8.15 -6.03 1.32
CA LEU A 47 -8.64 -6.74 2.50
C LEU A 47 -9.80 -7.70 2.23
N THR A 48 -10.73 -7.30 1.35
CA THR A 48 -11.98 -8.05 1.13
C THR A 48 -11.92 -8.94 -0.11
N ARG A 49 -11.83 -8.33 -1.29
CA ARG A 49 -11.96 -9.03 -2.59
C ARG A 49 -10.69 -9.76 -3.02
N ASN A 50 -9.54 -9.41 -2.44
CA ASN A 50 -8.24 -9.90 -2.87
C ASN A 50 -7.40 -10.46 -1.72
N ARG A 51 -8.04 -10.94 -0.65
CA ARG A 51 -7.38 -11.53 0.51
C ARG A 51 -6.33 -12.59 0.15
N ALA A 52 -6.65 -13.48 -0.79
CA ALA A 52 -5.73 -14.51 -1.27
C ALA A 52 -4.50 -13.94 -1.99
N LEU A 53 -4.66 -12.79 -2.67
CA LEU A 53 -3.55 -12.08 -3.31
C LEU A 53 -2.62 -11.47 -2.26
N THR A 54 -3.18 -10.88 -1.21
CA THR A 54 -2.43 -10.34 -0.08
C THR A 54 -1.68 -11.43 0.69
N LEU A 55 -2.29 -12.61 0.89
CA LEU A 55 -1.58 -13.78 1.44
C LEU A 55 -0.39 -14.19 0.56
N ALA A 56 -0.61 -14.32 -0.75
CA ALA A 56 0.46 -14.67 -1.69
C ALA A 56 1.61 -13.64 -1.69
N ARG A 57 1.30 -12.34 -1.52
CA ARG A 57 2.31 -11.30 -1.32
C ARG A 57 3.16 -11.56 -0.09
N TYR A 58 2.55 -11.90 1.05
CA TYR A 58 3.30 -12.19 2.27
C TYR A 58 4.17 -13.44 2.15
N GLU A 59 3.65 -14.52 1.54
CA GLU A 59 4.44 -15.73 1.30
C GLU A 59 5.65 -15.45 0.41
N LEU A 60 5.47 -14.68 -0.68
CA LEU A 60 6.55 -14.30 -1.58
C LEU A 60 7.54 -13.32 -0.92
N ALA A 61 7.06 -12.39 -0.09
CA ALA A 61 7.92 -11.49 0.67
C ALA A 61 8.81 -12.27 1.65
N LEU A 62 8.25 -13.26 2.34
CA LEU A 62 9.00 -14.14 3.25
C LEU A 62 9.98 -15.05 2.50
N GLU A 63 9.65 -15.52 1.30
CA GLU A 63 10.60 -16.28 0.49
C GLU A 63 11.72 -15.40 -0.07
N ALA A 64 11.42 -14.15 -0.43
CA ALA A 64 12.42 -13.19 -0.89
C ALA A 64 13.49 -12.88 0.17
N THR A 65 13.18 -12.97 1.47
CA THR A 65 14.20 -12.80 2.53
C THR A 65 15.26 -13.93 2.54
N ARG A 66 14.95 -15.08 1.94
CA ARG A 66 15.83 -16.24 1.84
C ARG A 66 16.57 -16.33 0.50
N ARG A 67 16.22 -15.50 -0.48
CA ARG A 67 16.70 -15.56 -1.87
C ARG A 67 17.01 -14.15 -2.42
N PRO A 68 18.27 -13.71 -2.43
CA PRO A 68 18.64 -12.36 -2.86
C PRO A 68 18.20 -12.01 -4.29
N GLU A 69 18.21 -12.96 -5.23
CA GLU A 69 17.80 -12.68 -6.60
C GLU A 69 16.28 -12.45 -6.69
N LEU A 70 15.49 -13.22 -5.92
CA LEU A 70 14.04 -13.00 -5.82
C LEU A 70 13.73 -11.66 -5.14
N ARG A 71 14.55 -11.26 -4.16
CA ARG A 71 14.43 -9.97 -3.48
C ARG A 71 14.54 -8.81 -4.44
N ALA A 72 15.51 -8.81 -5.35
CA ALA A 72 15.65 -7.77 -6.36
C ALA A 72 14.39 -7.62 -7.23
N HIS A 73 13.78 -8.74 -7.64
CA HIS A 73 12.54 -8.74 -8.42
C HIS A 73 11.33 -8.25 -7.62
N PHE A 74 11.22 -8.67 -6.35
CA PHE A 74 10.15 -8.23 -5.46
C PHE A 74 10.23 -6.73 -5.17
N ASP A 75 11.44 -6.22 -4.92
CA ASP A 75 11.67 -4.80 -4.65
C ASP A 75 11.37 -3.95 -5.89
N ALA A 76 11.79 -4.40 -7.08
CA ALA A 76 11.49 -3.75 -8.36
C ALA A 76 9.98 -3.72 -8.65
N ALA A 77 9.26 -4.81 -8.38
CA ALA A 77 7.81 -4.88 -8.55
C ALA A 77 7.06 -3.83 -7.71
N GLY A 78 7.53 -3.58 -6.48
CA GLY A 78 6.95 -2.56 -5.58
C GLY A 78 7.44 -1.13 -5.82
N ALA A 79 8.48 -0.92 -6.64
CA ALA A 79 9.14 0.39 -6.78
C ALA A 79 8.21 1.46 -7.36
N ARG A 80 7.50 1.15 -8.45
CA ARG A 80 6.57 2.09 -9.11
C ARG A 80 5.50 2.64 -8.14
N PHE A 81 4.96 1.79 -7.29
CA PHE A 81 3.97 2.22 -6.29
C PHE A 81 4.57 3.18 -5.27
N ARG A 82 5.77 2.87 -4.76
CA ARG A 82 6.48 3.75 -3.82
C ARG A 82 6.88 5.08 -4.44
N GLU A 83 7.27 5.08 -5.72
CA GLU A 83 7.57 6.30 -6.48
C GLU A 83 6.32 7.18 -6.64
N GLN A 84 5.17 6.59 -6.97
CA GLN A 84 3.89 7.31 -7.06
C GLN A 84 3.48 7.90 -5.71
N LEU A 85 3.58 7.13 -4.61
CA LEU A 85 3.37 7.65 -3.26
C LEU A 85 4.33 8.78 -2.93
N GLY A 86 5.60 8.68 -3.34
CA GLY A 86 6.62 9.72 -3.16
C GLY A 86 6.23 11.03 -3.85
N ALA A 87 5.78 10.95 -5.09
CA ALA A 87 5.28 12.13 -5.83
C ALA A 87 4.06 12.75 -5.14
N LEU A 88 3.14 11.93 -4.64
CA LEU A 88 1.94 12.38 -3.93
C LEU A 88 2.27 13.12 -2.64
N VAL A 89 3.03 12.51 -1.73
CA VAL A 89 3.37 13.17 -0.45
C VAL A 89 4.23 14.42 -0.67
N THR A 90 5.06 14.46 -1.71
CA THR A 90 5.83 15.65 -2.10
C THR A 90 4.90 16.78 -2.55
N ALA A 91 3.92 16.49 -3.40
CA ALA A 91 2.93 17.48 -3.85
C ALA A 91 2.10 18.05 -2.69
N MET A 92 1.93 17.27 -1.62
CA MET A 92 1.24 17.68 -0.38
C MET A 92 2.13 18.48 0.59
N GLY A 93 3.35 18.84 0.20
CA GLY A 93 4.25 19.66 1.02
C GLY A 93 5.03 18.88 2.09
N SER A 94 5.14 17.56 1.95
CA SER A 94 5.94 16.73 2.85
C SER A 94 7.39 17.23 2.97
N ALA A 95 7.83 17.52 4.20
CA ALA A 95 9.21 17.90 4.49
C ALA A 95 10.23 16.74 4.35
N ASP A 96 9.75 15.48 4.36
CA ASP A 96 10.58 14.28 4.19
C ASP A 96 9.77 13.18 3.46
N PRO A 97 9.68 13.27 2.13
CA PRO A 97 8.88 12.35 1.32
C PRO A 97 9.24 10.88 1.52
N ALA A 98 10.54 10.54 1.65
CA ALA A 98 10.99 9.16 1.78
C ALA A 98 10.50 8.55 3.10
N ARG A 99 10.64 9.27 4.21
CA ARG A 99 10.10 8.86 5.51
C ARG A 99 8.58 8.71 5.47
N HIS A 100 7.89 9.65 4.84
CA HIS A 100 6.43 9.62 4.78
C HIS A 100 5.88 8.49 3.91
N VAL A 101 6.53 8.16 2.80
CA VAL A 101 6.19 6.95 2.02
C VAL A 101 6.36 5.70 2.88
N LEU A 102 7.46 5.58 3.63
CA LEU A 102 7.69 4.45 4.52
C LEU A 102 6.59 4.33 5.58
N THR A 103 6.20 5.43 6.21
CA THR A 103 5.13 5.46 7.22
C THR A 103 3.79 4.99 6.63
N LEU A 104 3.41 5.49 5.46
CA LEU A 104 2.16 5.10 4.80
C LEU A 104 2.13 3.62 4.43
N VAL A 105 3.23 3.12 3.85
CA VAL A 105 3.36 1.70 3.48
C VAL A 105 3.32 0.83 4.73
N ALA A 106 4.04 1.19 5.79
CA ALA A 106 4.07 0.43 7.04
C ALA A 106 2.69 0.36 7.71
N TRP A 107 1.94 1.46 7.72
CA TRP A 107 0.57 1.47 8.23
C TRP A 107 -0.35 0.56 7.40
N ALA A 108 -0.33 0.70 6.07
CA ALA A 108 -1.16 -0.12 5.19
C ALA A 108 -0.81 -1.60 5.30
N ASP A 109 0.48 -1.95 5.28
CA ASP A 109 0.96 -3.33 5.42
C ASP A 109 0.58 -3.92 6.79
N GLY A 110 0.67 -3.12 7.87
CA GLY A 110 0.27 -3.54 9.22
C GLY A 110 -1.22 -3.82 9.33
N LEU A 111 -2.07 -2.95 8.77
CA LEU A 111 -3.51 -3.14 8.72
C LEU A 111 -3.88 -4.37 7.89
N MET A 112 -3.32 -4.46 6.68
CA MET A 112 -3.51 -5.60 5.79
C MET A 112 -3.10 -6.91 6.45
N PHE A 113 -1.95 -6.94 7.12
CA PHE A 113 -1.45 -8.15 7.77
C PHE A 113 -2.37 -8.56 8.92
N SER A 114 -2.73 -7.61 9.78
CA SER A 114 -3.59 -7.83 10.95
C SER A 114 -4.92 -8.45 10.57
N CYS A 115 -5.52 -8.01 9.47
CA CYS A 115 -6.80 -8.52 8.99
C CYS A 115 -6.67 -9.76 8.09
N VAL A 116 -5.55 -9.97 7.41
CA VAL A 116 -5.40 -11.09 6.45
C VAL A 116 -4.79 -12.34 7.06
N ALA A 117 -3.82 -12.16 7.96
CA ALA A 117 -3.08 -13.26 8.59
C ALA A 117 -3.01 -13.15 10.13
N GLY A 118 -3.40 -11.99 10.70
CA GLY A 118 -3.29 -11.70 12.12
C GLY A 118 -4.55 -11.92 12.94
N THR A 119 -4.55 -11.35 14.15
CA THR A 119 -5.61 -11.53 15.16
C THR A 119 -6.95 -10.91 14.78
N PHE A 120 -6.95 -9.89 13.92
CA PHE A 120 -8.15 -9.17 13.48
C PHE A 120 -8.77 -9.76 12.21
N HIS A 121 -8.52 -11.04 11.94
CA HIS A 121 -8.98 -11.67 10.69
C HIS A 121 -10.51 -11.75 10.52
N ALA A 122 -11.26 -11.69 11.62
CA ALA A 122 -12.73 -11.66 11.64
C ALA A 122 -13.29 -10.23 11.67
N GLU A 123 -12.45 -9.21 11.87
CA GLU A 123 -12.83 -7.80 12.06
C GLU A 123 -12.20 -6.96 10.95
N VAL A 124 -12.63 -7.20 9.71
CA VAL A 124 -12.13 -6.43 8.57
C VAL A 124 -12.80 -5.05 8.57
N PRO A 125 -12.04 -3.94 8.60
CA PRO A 125 -12.62 -2.61 8.67
C PRO A 125 -13.40 -2.26 7.41
N GLY A 126 -14.50 -1.55 7.61
CA GLY A 126 -15.28 -0.93 6.55
C GLY A 126 -14.51 0.20 5.85
N PRO A 127 -14.96 0.64 4.66
CA PRO A 127 -14.29 1.71 3.90
C PRO A 127 -14.12 3.01 4.69
N GLU A 128 -15.13 3.40 5.48
CA GLU A 128 -15.11 4.63 6.29
C GLU A 128 -14.09 4.58 7.43
N GLU A 129 -13.92 3.41 8.06
CA GLU A 129 -12.95 3.22 9.14
C GLU A 129 -11.51 3.32 8.59
N VAL A 130 -11.26 2.72 7.43
CA VAL A 130 -9.98 2.84 6.72
C VAL A 130 -9.71 4.30 6.34
N ARG A 131 -10.73 5.01 5.84
CA ARG A 131 -10.65 6.44 5.50
C ARG A 131 -10.29 7.30 6.72
N SER A 132 -10.95 7.09 7.86
CA SER A 132 -10.66 7.84 9.09
C SER A 132 -9.22 7.63 9.56
N GLY A 133 -8.79 6.37 9.66
CA GLY A 133 -7.42 6.04 10.09
C GLY A 133 -6.36 6.64 9.16
N LEU A 134 -6.62 6.66 7.85
CA LEU A 134 -5.70 7.27 6.89
C LEU A 134 -5.66 8.80 7.00
N ARG A 135 -6.79 9.49 7.25
CA ARG A 135 -6.80 10.93 7.53
C ARG A 135 -5.98 11.26 8.78
N GLU A 136 -6.22 10.54 9.87
CA GLU A 136 -5.51 10.74 11.13
C GLU A 136 -4.01 10.57 10.95
N LEU A 137 -3.59 9.53 10.20
CA LEU A 137 -2.20 9.29 9.86
C LEU A 137 -1.59 10.45 9.05
N LEU A 138 -2.26 10.85 7.95
CA LEU A 138 -1.74 11.91 7.08
C LEU A 138 -1.70 13.27 7.79
N ALA A 139 -2.72 13.59 8.60
CA ALA A 139 -2.74 14.80 9.41
C ALA A 139 -1.60 14.82 10.43
N GLY A 140 -1.33 13.70 11.10
CA GLY A 140 -0.20 13.56 12.02
C GLY A 140 1.16 13.68 11.32
N MET A 141 1.30 13.10 10.13
CA MET A 141 2.55 13.10 9.36
C MET A 141 2.91 14.47 8.79
N LEU A 142 1.94 15.21 8.25
CA LEU A 142 2.20 16.46 7.54
C LEU A 142 2.29 17.68 8.49
N GLY A 143 2.14 17.44 9.80
CA GLY A 143 1.95 18.50 10.79
C GLY A 143 0.54 19.04 10.65
N GLY A 144 -0.32 18.78 11.64
CA GLY A 144 -1.75 19.04 11.58
C GLY A 144 -2.05 20.34 10.85
N MET A 145 -2.72 20.24 9.70
CA MET A 145 -3.14 21.43 8.98
C MET A 145 -3.92 22.30 9.96
N PRO A 146 -3.53 23.58 10.18
CA PRO A 146 -4.38 24.48 10.91
C PRO A 146 -5.70 24.55 10.14
N ASP A 147 -6.80 24.29 10.84
CA ASP A 147 -8.16 24.62 10.38
C ASP A 147 -8.11 26.07 9.85
N ARG A 148 -8.38 26.24 8.55
CA ARG A 148 -8.51 27.56 7.92
C ARG A 148 -9.93 27.76 7.45
#